data_AF-A0A3M0WRX2-F1
#
_entry.id   AF-A0A3M0WRX2-F1
#
_cell.length_a   1.000
_cell.length_b   1.000
_cell.length_c   1.000
_cell.angle_alpha   90.00
_cell.angle_beta   90.00
_cell.angle_gamma   90.00
#
_symmetry.space_group_name_H-M   'P 1'
#
loop_
_entity.id
_entity.type
_entity.pdbx_description
1 polymer ?
#
loop_
_entity_poly.entity_id
_entity_poly.type
_entity_poly.pdbx_seq_one_letter_code
_entity_poly.pdbx_strand_id
1 'polypeptide(L)'
;MPGLLSNCKFQSKLAIVNNNTDGTTQMSQEYTPRIYNKSKYKRCFQGIYFFIFMLISTLLLLQHCSSLHSYSITFHNPPKIAVLPFTARGAGMSQRIGHIAADKLTTLLFMHQQAQIVDRSIVNYELHRIGVENVYFLSREQLTSLADTLHASLIVLGLIENQSKSQNIPGGKNVIAITLRFLNGKTGEVKYLVYQRMESNLSPLEILDLVLQKAMKKIPKLSNANSAKS
;
A
#
# COMPACT_ATOMS: atom_id res chain seq x y z
N MET A 1 10.18 37.42 -4.18
CA MET A 1 9.60 37.62 -5.53
C MET A 1 8.89 36.35 -5.95
N PRO A 2 7.55 36.30 -5.94
CA PRO A 2 6.80 35.24 -6.61
C PRO A 2 6.23 35.76 -7.94
N GLY A 3 6.61 35.09 -9.04
CA GLY A 3 6.05 35.33 -10.37
C GLY A 3 4.68 34.66 -10.51
N LEU A 4 3.69 35.46 -10.88
CA LEU A 4 2.33 35.08 -11.26
C LEU A 4 2.30 34.69 -12.74
N LEU A 5 1.97 33.44 -13.04
CA LEU A 5 1.51 32.99 -14.36
C LEU A 5 0.24 32.15 -14.17
N SER A 6 -0.90 32.63 -14.67
CA SER A 6 -1.60 32.02 -15.81
C SER A 6 -3.03 32.57 -15.91
N ASN A 7 -3.26 33.42 -16.91
CA ASN A 7 -4.60 33.76 -17.39
C ASN A 7 -4.86 32.91 -18.64
N CYS A 8 -5.71 31.89 -18.55
CA CYS A 8 -6.29 31.22 -19.71
C CYS A 8 -7.75 31.65 -19.86
N LYS A 9 -8.01 32.54 -20.82
CA LYS A 9 -9.34 32.83 -21.36
C LYS A 9 -9.71 31.71 -22.34
N PHE A 10 -10.81 31.01 -22.09
CA PHE A 10 -11.47 30.20 -23.11
C PHE A 10 -12.75 30.92 -23.55
N GLN A 11 -12.76 31.40 -24.79
CA GLN A 11 -13.95 31.82 -25.50
C GLN A 11 -14.36 30.69 -26.44
N SER A 12 -15.58 30.19 -26.31
CA SER A 12 -16.21 29.36 -27.34
C SER A 12 -17.49 30.05 -27.81
N LYS A 13 -17.40 30.75 -28.95
CA LYS A 13 -18.54 31.12 -29.78
C LYS A 13 -18.84 29.94 -30.70
N LEU A 14 -19.98 29.27 -30.50
CA LEU A 14 -20.60 28.41 -31.50
C LEU A 14 -21.73 29.21 -32.14
N ALA A 15 -21.50 29.66 -33.36
CA ALA A 15 -22.54 30.20 -34.23
C ALA A 15 -23.14 29.02 -35.01
N ILE A 16 -24.44 28.82 -34.83
CA ILE A 16 -25.23 27.86 -35.60
C ILE A 16 -25.56 28.52 -36.94
N VAL A 17 -25.11 27.90 -38.02
CA VAL A 17 -25.49 28.19 -39.40
C VAL A 17 -26.77 27.42 -39.68
N ASN A 18 -27.85 28.11 -40.06
CA ASN A 18 -29.00 27.51 -40.74
C ASN A 18 -29.20 28.26 -42.06
N ASN A 19 -28.86 27.59 -43.15
CA ASN A 19 -29.36 27.89 -44.48
C ASN A 19 -30.73 27.22 -44.60
N ASN A 20 -31.75 27.98 -44.97
CA ASN A 20 -32.72 27.53 -45.95
C ASN A 20 -33.45 28.73 -46.57
N THR A 21 -33.49 28.64 -47.89
CA THR A 21 -34.21 29.42 -48.89
C THR A 21 -35.71 29.42 -48.62
N ASP A 22 -36.34 30.60 -48.66
CA ASP A 22 -37.40 30.91 -49.62
C ASP A 22 -38.01 32.28 -49.28
N GLY A 23 -38.25 33.05 -50.35
CA GLY A 23 -38.63 34.45 -50.25
C GLY A 23 -40.03 34.68 -49.71
N THR A 24 -40.22 35.82 -49.07
CA THR A 24 -41.28 36.78 -49.36
C THR A 24 -41.11 38.01 -48.48
N THR A 25 -41.19 39.16 -49.12
CA THR A 25 -41.07 40.50 -48.56
C THR A 25 -42.28 40.81 -47.69
N GLN A 26 -42.12 41.08 -46.39
CA GLN A 26 -43.08 41.86 -45.61
C GLN A 26 -42.41 42.77 -44.60
N MET A 27 -42.60 44.08 -44.79
CA MET A 27 -42.47 45.10 -43.76
C MET A 27 -43.49 44.84 -42.66
N SER A 28 -43.05 44.79 -41.40
CA SER A 28 -43.87 45.29 -40.30
C SER A 28 -43.06 45.56 -39.04
N GLN A 29 -43.14 46.82 -38.64
CA GLN A 29 -43.32 47.32 -37.29
C GLN A 29 -42.24 47.02 -36.25
N GLU A 30 -41.41 48.05 -36.11
CA GLU A 30 -40.59 48.43 -34.98
C GLU A 30 -41.33 48.26 -33.64
N TYR A 31 -41.08 47.14 -32.96
CA TYR A 31 -41.49 46.92 -31.57
C TYR A 31 -40.29 47.19 -30.66
N THR A 32 -40.34 48.28 -29.90
CA THR A 32 -39.32 48.62 -28.90
C THR A 32 -39.55 47.81 -27.62
N PRO A 33 -38.68 46.85 -27.26
CA PRO A 33 -38.81 46.18 -25.97
C PRO A 33 -38.41 47.14 -24.84
N ARG A 34 -39.35 47.39 -23.92
CA ARG A 34 -39.09 48.05 -22.63
C ARG A 34 -37.95 47.32 -21.91
N ILE A 35 -36.84 48.01 -21.73
CA ILE A 35 -35.70 47.58 -20.92
C ILE A 35 -36.14 47.56 -19.44
N TYR A 36 -36.62 46.41 -18.98
CA TYR A 36 -36.83 46.17 -17.56
C TYR A 36 -35.47 45.97 -16.88
N ASN A 37 -35.14 46.87 -15.96
CA ASN A 37 -33.88 46.96 -15.24
C ASN A 37 -33.70 45.78 -14.27
N LYS A 38 -33.17 44.66 -14.77
CA LYS A 38 -32.96 43.39 -14.04
C LYS A 38 -31.64 43.38 -13.26
N SER A 39 -31.23 44.51 -12.69
CA SER A 39 -29.90 44.65 -12.04
C SER A 39 -29.88 44.36 -10.54
N LYS A 40 -31.05 44.23 -9.87
CA LYS A 40 -31.09 44.07 -8.41
C LYS A 40 -31.07 42.62 -7.88
N TYR A 41 -31.31 41.62 -8.73
CA TYR A 41 -31.31 40.21 -8.32
C TYR A 41 -29.98 39.47 -8.58
N LYS A 42 -29.04 40.09 -9.31
CA LYS A 42 -27.77 39.44 -9.68
C LYS A 42 -26.78 39.31 -8.51
N ARG A 43 -26.88 40.15 -7.47
CA ARG A 43 -25.92 40.13 -6.35
C ARG A 43 -26.24 39.10 -5.26
N CYS A 44 -27.52 38.73 -5.07
CA CYS A 44 -27.89 37.68 -4.11
C CYS A 44 -27.60 36.27 -4.63
N PHE A 45 -27.75 36.04 -5.94
CA PHE A 45 -27.54 34.71 -6.51
C PHE A 45 -26.08 34.26 -6.47
N GLN A 46 -25.12 35.18 -6.57
CA GLN A 46 -23.69 34.86 -6.60
C GLN A 46 -23.16 34.37 -5.23
N GLY A 47 -23.74 34.84 -4.13
CA GLY A 47 -23.39 34.39 -2.78
C GLY A 47 -23.80 32.94 -2.51
N ILE A 48 -24.97 32.53 -3.02
CA ILE A 48 -25.49 31.16 -2.82
C ILE A 48 -24.61 30.14 -3.56
N TYR A 49 -24.19 30.42 -4.80
CA TYR A 49 -23.28 29.54 -5.54
C TYR A 49 -21.92 29.39 -4.85
N PHE A 50 -21.38 30.46 -4.26
CA PHE A 50 -20.12 30.40 -3.53
C PHE A 50 -20.24 29.53 -2.27
N PHE A 51 -21.36 29.63 -1.55
CA PHE A 51 -21.62 28.82 -0.35
C PHE A 51 -21.79 27.33 -0.69
N ILE A 52 -22.53 27.02 -1.76
CA ILE A 52 -22.70 25.64 -2.24
C ILE A 52 -21.35 25.07 -2.71
N PHE A 53 -20.53 25.84 -3.43
CA PHE A 53 -19.23 25.38 -3.91
C PHE A 53 -18.23 25.12 -2.77
N MET A 54 -18.22 25.99 -1.75
CA MET A 54 -17.44 25.77 -0.53
C MET A 54 -17.89 24.49 0.17
N LEU A 55 -19.20 24.30 0.35
CA LEU A 55 -19.76 23.14 1.05
C LEU A 55 -19.47 21.81 0.33
N ILE A 56 -19.57 21.80 -1.01
CA ILE A 56 -19.18 20.65 -1.85
C ILE A 56 -17.68 20.37 -1.73
N SER A 57 -16.84 21.41 -1.73
CA SER A 57 -15.38 21.25 -1.60
C SER A 57 -14.98 20.68 -0.24
N THR A 58 -15.62 21.11 0.85
CA THR A 58 -15.38 20.52 2.18
C THR A 58 -15.85 19.07 2.25
N LEU A 59 -17.01 18.74 1.65
CA LEU A 59 -17.50 17.36 1.56
C LEU A 59 -16.56 16.44 0.76
N LEU A 60 -16.01 16.92 -0.36
CA LEU A 60 -15.03 16.18 -1.15
C LEU A 60 -13.71 15.97 -0.38
N LEU A 61 -13.22 16.99 0.34
CA LEU A 61 -12.03 16.86 1.20
C LEU A 61 -12.25 15.86 2.36
N LEU A 62 -13.45 15.82 2.94
CA LEU A 62 -13.81 14.85 3.99
C LEU A 62 -13.88 13.41 3.45
N GLN A 63 -14.33 13.21 2.22
CA GLN A 63 -14.33 11.90 1.56
C GLN A 63 -12.91 11.39 1.27
N HIS A 64 -11.97 12.27 0.92
CA HIS A 64 -10.58 11.87 0.69
C HIS A 64 -9.79 11.55 1.97
N CYS A 65 -10.15 12.11 3.12
CA CYS A 65 -9.50 11.78 4.40
C CYS A 65 -9.96 10.44 5.03
N SER A 66 -11.04 9.83 4.53
CA SER A 66 -11.61 8.61 5.13
C SER A 66 -11.09 7.31 4.50
N SER A 67 -10.22 7.37 3.50
CA SER A 67 -9.68 6.18 2.82
C SER A 67 -8.30 5.77 3.37
N LEU A 68 -8.16 5.65 4.69
CA LEU A 68 -7.18 4.71 5.24
C LEU A 68 -7.85 3.34 5.32
N HIS A 69 -8.15 2.76 4.15
CA HIS A 69 -8.78 1.45 4.06
C HIS A 69 -7.78 0.41 4.58
N SER A 70 -7.90 0.10 5.86
CA SER A 70 -7.18 -1.01 6.48
C SER A 70 -7.80 -2.28 5.90
N TYR A 71 -7.22 -2.81 4.83
CA TYR A 71 -7.62 -4.09 4.27
C TYR A 71 -7.40 -5.19 5.31
N SER A 72 -8.45 -5.50 6.07
CA SER A 72 -8.51 -6.71 6.91
C SER A 72 -8.84 -7.88 6.00
N ILE A 73 -8.01 -8.91 6.02
CA ILE A 73 -8.24 -10.12 5.23
C ILE A 73 -8.90 -11.10 6.17
N THR A 74 -10.14 -11.43 5.85
CA THR A 74 -10.93 -12.36 6.64
C THR A 74 -10.56 -13.78 6.24
N PHE A 75 -9.85 -14.47 7.13
CA PHE A 75 -9.71 -15.91 7.06
C PHE A 75 -10.88 -16.56 7.82
N HIS A 76 -11.40 -17.67 7.29
CA HIS A 76 -12.44 -18.45 7.97
C HIS A 76 -11.94 -19.07 9.29
N ASN A 77 -10.63 -19.36 9.37
CA ASN A 77 -9.90 -19.85 10.53
C ASN A 77 -8.60 -19.05 10.67
N PRO A 78 -8.01 -18.92 11.87
CA PRO A 78 -6.80 -18.14 12.05
C PRO A 78 -5.71 -18.80 11.19
N PRO A 79 -5.01 -18.06 10.31
CA PRO A 79 -4.10 -18.68 9.38
C PRO A 79 -2.95 -19.35 10.15
N LYS A 80 -2.65 -20.60 9.79
CA LYS A 80 -1.47 -21.31 10.27
C LYS A 80 -0.28 -20.90 9.40
N ILE A 81 0.70 -20.24 10.01
CA ILE A 81 1.80 -19.57 9.31
C ILE A 81 3.09 -20.34 9.55
N ALA A 82 3.80 -20.69 8.48
CA ALA A 82 5.19 -21.12 8.57
C ALA A 82 6.11 -20.00 8.09
N VAL A 83 6.97 -19.54 8.99
CA VAL A 83 8.05 -18.59 8.66
C VAL A 83 9.27 -19.39 8.30
N LEU A 84 9.80 -19.25 7.09
CA LEU A 84 11.03 -19.92 6.67
C LEU A 84 12.27 -19.12 7.10
N PRO A 85 13.45 -19.74 7.23
CA PRO A 85 14.70 -19.03 7.50
C PRO A 85 14.92 -17.91 6.48
N PHE A 86 15.33 -16.73 6.92
CA PHE A 86 15.52 -15.63 5.97
C PHE A 86 16.80 -15.84 5.17
N THR A 87 16.78 -15.44 3.91
CA THR A 87 18.00 -15.35 3.12
C THR A 87 18.68 -14.04 3.45
N ALA A 88 19.91 -14.10 3.94
CA ALA A 88 20.70 -12.91 4.25
C ALA A 88 21.75 -12.67 3.15
N ARG A 89 21.82 -11.44 2.63
CA ARG A 89 22.76 -11.01 1.59
C ARG A 89 23.47 -9.72 2.02
N GLY A 90 24.71 -9.55 1.57
CA GLY A 90 25.53 -8.39 1.88
C GLY A 90 26.74 -8.71 2.77
N ALA A 91 27.62 -7.72 2.93
CA ALA A 91 28.86 -7.88 3.69
C ALA A 91 28.58 -8.24 5.16
N GLY A 92 29.31 -9.22 5.70
CA GLY A 92 29.20 -9.64 7.10
C GLY A 92 27.91 -10.37 7.49
N MET A 93 27.06 -10.73 6.52
CA MET A 93 25.81 -11.45 6.81
C MET A 93 26.00 -12.96 6.71
N SER A 94 25.84 -13.67 7.83
CA SER A 94 25.83 -15.14 7.86
C SER A 94 24.39 -15.69 7.77
N GLN A 95 24.25 -16.96 7.37
CA GLN A 95 22.96 -17.68 7.40
C GLN A 95 22.30 -17.64 8.78
N ARG A 96 23.11 -17.65 9.86
CA ARG A 96 22.63 -17.56 11.25
C ARG A 96 21.77 -16.32 11.49
N ILE A 97 22.09 -15.19 10.88
CA ILE A 97 21.28 -13.96 11.00
C ILE A 97 19.89 -14.19 10.40
N GLY A 98 19.81 -14.94 9.31
CA GLY A 98 18.56 -15.32 8.67
C GLY A 98 17.66 -16.17 9.56
N HIS A 99 18.25 -17.13 10.30
CA HIS A 99 17.52 -17.91 11.31
C HIS A 99 17.03 -17.04 12.48
N ILE A 100 17.90 -16.19 13.02
CA ILE A 100 17.54 -15.27 14.11
C ILE A 100 16.38 -14.34 13.70
N ALA A 101 16.41 -13.81 12.48
CA ALA A 101 15.34 -12.96 11.97
C ALA A 101 14.01 -13.70 11.83
N ALA A 102 14.05 -14.95 11.34
CA ALA A 102 12.87 -15.79 11.23
C ALA A 102 12.26 -16.11 12.60
N ASP A 103 13.10 -16.45 13.59
CA ASP A 103 12.64 -16.73 14.96
C ASP A 103 12.00 -15.49 15.60
N LYS A 104 12.64 -14.32 15.47
CA LYS A 104 12.08 -13.06 15.94
C LYS A 104 10.76 -12.71 15.26
N LEU A 105 10.66 -12.88 13.93
CA LEU A 105 9.41 -12.64 13.23
C LEU A 105 8.30 -13.60 13.69
N THR A 106 8.62 -14.89 13.88
CA THR A 106 7.69 -15.88 14.44
C THR A 106 7.16 -15.43 15.80
N THR A 107 8.04 -15.01 16.71
CA THR A 107 7.64 -14.50 18.02
C THR A 107 6.74 -13.27 17.89
N LEU A 108 7.09 -12.32 17.02
CA LEU A 108 6.31 -11.09 16.83
C LEU A 108 4.93 -11.39 16.24
N LEU A 109 4.83 -12.30 15.27
CA LEU A 109 3.55 -12.73 14.69
C LEU A 109 2.67 -13.42 15.74
N PHE A 110 3.25 -14.30 16.56
CA PHE A 110 2.53 -14.95 17.65
C PHE A 110 2.01 -13.92 18.67
N MET A 111 2.89 -13.06 19.18
CA MET A 111 2.57 -12.11 20.26
C MET A 111 1.61 -11.00 19.83
N HIS A 112 1.77 -10.46 18.61
CA HIS A 112 1.01 -9.28 18.17
C HIS A 112 -0.18 -9.57 17.27
N GLN A 113 -0.17 -10.70 16.55
CA GLN A 113 -1.25 -11.06 15.63
C GLN A 113 -2.05 -12.26 16.13
N GLN A 114 -1.65 -12.89 17.25
CA GLN A 114 -2.26 -14.13 17.76
C GLN A 114 -2.37 -15.21 16.68
N ALA A 115 -1.41 -15.21 15.75
CA ALA A 115 -1.39 -16.15 14.64
C ALA A 115 -1.01 -17.55 15.13
N GLN A 116 -1.59 -18.58 14.51
CA GLN A 116 -1.13 -19.95 14.71
C GLN A 116 0.20 -20.11 13.96
N ILE A 117 1.29 -20.37 14.67
CA ILE A 117 2.62 -20.51 14.05
C ILE A 117 3.02 -21.98 14.01
N VAL A 118 3.59 -22.41 12.88
CA VAL A 118 4.28 -23.70 12.78
C VAL A 118 5.59 -23.62 13.54
N ASP A 119 5.84 -24.61 14.39
CA ASP A 119 7.06 -24.68 15.17
C ASP A 119 8.31 -24.67 14.27
N ARG A 120 9.32 -23.89 14.69
CA ARG A 120 10.55 -23.67 13.89
C ARG A 120 11.38 -24.94 13.74
N SER A 121 11.36 -25.86 14.71
CA SER A 121 12.04 -27.15 14.61
C SER A 121 11.47 -28.01 13.49
N ILE A 122 10.13 -28.02 13.35
CA ILE A 122 9.44 -28.75 12.28
C ILE A 122 9.79 -28.13 10.92
N VAL A 123 9.74 -26.79 10.81
CA VAL A 123 10.12 -26.10 9.56
C VAL A 123 11.56 -26.43 9.17
N ASN A 124 12.51 -26.35 10.11
CA ASN A 124 13.91 -26.62 9.82
C ASN A 124 14.15 -28.10 9.47
N TYR A 125 13.48 -29.02 10.17
CA TYR A 125 13.53 -30.45 9.87
C TYR A 125 13.05 -30.74 8.44
N GLU A 126 11.90 -30.18 8.05
CA GLU A 126 11.36 -30.39 6.70
C GLU A 126 12.26 -29.81 5.61
N LEU A 127 12.80 -28.61 5.81
CA LEU A 127 13.75 -28.00 4.87
C LEU A 127 15.03 -28.84 4.72
N HIS A 128 15.55 -29.38 5.83
CA HIS A 128 16.70 -30.27 5.80
C HIS A 128 16.37 -31.59 5.09
N ARG A 129 15.19 -32.17 5.35
CA ARG A 129 14.71 -33.41 4.72
C ARG A 129 14.64 -33.31 3.20
N ILE A 130 14.23 -32.14 2.67
CA ILE A 130 14.15 -31.89 1.23
C ILE A 130 15.45 -31.34 0.62
N GLY A 131 16.53 -31.23 1.40
CA GLY A 131 17.85 -30.77 0.93
C GLY A 131 17.89 -29.30 0.55
N VAL A 132 17.07 -28.45 1.17
CA VAL A 132 16.99 -27.02 0.84
C VAL A 132 17.84 -26.20 1.81
N GLU A 133 18.95 -25.68 1.29
CA GLU A 133 19.84 -24.78 2.05
C GLU A 133 19.41 -23.31 1.94
N ASN A 134 18.81 -22.92 0.81
CA ASN A 134 18.41 -21.54 0.54
C ASN A 134 16.96 -21.48 0.07
N VAL A 135 16.09 -21.03 0.97
CA VAL A 135 14.64 -20.98 0.72
C VAL A 135 14.22 -19.93 -0.31
N TYR A 136 15.08 -18.96 -0.66
CA TYR A 136 14.74 -17.92 -1.63
C TYR A 136 14.62 -18.45 -3.07
N PHE A 137 15.25 -19.59 -3.36
CA PHE A 137 15.25 -20.21 -4.69
C PHE A 137 14.23 -21.32 -4.87
N LEU A 138 13.39 -21.57 -3.86
CA LEU A 138 12.32 -22.55 -3.96
C LEU A 138 11.34 -22.19 -5.08
N SER A 139 11.04 -23.17 -5.93
CA SER A 139 10.00 -23.03 -6.94
C SER A 139 8.62 -22.89 -6.29
N ARG A 140 7.65 -22.37 -7.05
CA ARG A 140 6.25 -22.27 -6.60
C ARG A 140 5.71 -23.63 -6.14
N GLU A 141 6.01 -24.69 -6.88
CA GLU A 141 5.59 -26.06 -6.58
C GLU A 141 6.23 -26.61 -5.30
N GLN A 142 7.53 -26.34 -5.09
CA GLN A 142 8.22 -26.72 -3.86
C GLN A 142 7.65 -25.97 -2.65
N LEU A 143 7.32 -24.68 -2.80
CA LEU A 143 6.70 -23.88 -1.74
C LEU A 143 5.30 -24.39 -1.40
N THR A 144 4.49 -24.78 -2.38
CA THR A 144 3.16 -25.36 -2.13
C THR A 144 3.26 -26.72 -1.46
N SER A 145 4.16 -27.59 -1.93
CA SER A 145 4.39 -28.91 -1.33
C SER A 145 4.90 -28.81 0.12
N LEU A 146 5.81 -27.87 0.39
CA LEU A 146 6.29 -27.58 1.74
C LEU A 146 5.16 -27.05 2.63
N ALA A 147 4.31 -26.16 2.12
CA ALA A 147 3.17 -25.64 2.86
C ALA A 147 2.16 -26.75 3.21
N ASP A 148 1.86 -27.64 2.28
CA ASP A 148 0.98 -28.78 2.50
C ASP A 148 1.55 -29.72 3.58
N THR A 149 2.86 -29.99 3.53
CA THR A 149 3.58 -30.82 4.52
C THR A 149 3.55 -30.19 5.91
N LEU A 150 3.73 -28.87 6.00
CA LEU A 150 3.68 -28.12 7.26
C LEU A 150 2.24 -27.84 7.74
N HIS A 151 1.25 -28.19 6.92
CA HIS A 151 -0.15 -27.79 7.06
C HIS A 151 -0.30 -26.27 7.27
N ALA A 152 0.49 -25.47 6.56
CA ALA A 152 0.50 -24.02 6.65
C ALA A 152 -0.38 -23.40 5.57
N SER A 153 -1.31 -22.54 5.96
CA SER A 153 -2.11 -21.76 5.00
C SER A 153 -1.37 -20.55 4.44
N LEU A 154 -0.33 -20.08 5.14
CA LEU A 154 0.57 -19.03 4.70
C LEU A 154 2.03 -19.43 4.92
N ILE A 155 2.86 -19.18 3.91
CA ILE A 155 4.33 -19.25 3.99
C ILE A 155 4.89 -17.85 4.01
N VAL A 156 5.87 -17.59 4.88
CA VAL A 156 6.60 -16.31 4.90
C VAL A 156 8.05 -16.53 4.46
N LEU A 157 8.43 -15.88 3.37
CA LEU A 157 9.82 -15.78 2.91
C LEU A 157 10.38 -14.42 3.31
N GLY A 158 11.57 -14.42 3.90
CA GLY A 158 12.30 -13.21 4.24
C GLY A 158 13.61 -13.08 3.47
N LEU A 159 13.90 -11.87 2.99
CA LEU A 159 15.20 -11.47 2.45
C LEU A 159 15.73 -10.31 3.30
N ILE A 160 16.96 -10.43 3.77
CA ILE A 160 17.69 -9.37 4.47
C ILE A 160 18.83 -8.92 3.58
N GLU A 161 18.92 -7.62 3.33
CA GLU A 161 19.99 -7.00 2.58
C GLU A 161 20.75 -6.05 3.50
N ASN A 162 22.03 -6.32 3.70
CA ASN A 162 22.94 -5.42 4.40
C ASN A 162 23.78 -4.65 3.37
N GLN A 163 23.57 -3.35 3.32
CA GLN A 163 24.36 -2.42 2.54
C GLN A 163 25.23 -1.62 3.51
N SER A 164 26.27 -2.27 4.06
CA SER A 164 27.27 -1.55 4.83
C SER A 164 28.08 -0.69 3.85
N LYS A 165 27.97 0.64 3.94
CA LYS A 165 28.94 1.51 3.24
C LYS A 165 30.32 1.22 3.81
N SER A 166 31.33 1.21 2.94
CA SER A 166 32.73 0.87 3.25
C SER A 166 33.12 1.31 4.67
N GLN A 167 33.55 0.34 5.49
CA GLN A 167 33.94 0.51 6.88
C GLN A 167 35.07 1.55 7.09
N ASN A 168 35.63 2.07 5.99
CA ASN A 168 36.72 3.04 5.97
C ASN A 168 36.27 4.51 6.01
N ILE A 169 34.96 4.78 6.10
CA ILE A 169 34.46 6.17 6.26
C ILE A 169 34.03 6.37 7.72
N PRO A 170 34.70 7.23 8.50
CA PRO A 170 34.24 7.63 9.82
C PRO A 170 32.81 8.17 9.75
N GLY A 171 31.90 7.59 10.54
CA GLY A 171 30.47 7.91 10.49
C GLY A 171 29.65 7.13 9.45
N GLY A 172 30.21 6.05 8.88
CA GLY A 172 29.49 5.13 8.01
C GLY A 172 28.28 4.52 8.73
N LYS A 173 27.08 4.73 8.16
CA LYS A 173 25.84 4.14 8.67
C LYS A 173 25.65 2.73 8.11
N ASN A 174 25.20 1.83 8.97
CA ASN A 174 24.71 0.51 8.56
C ASN A 174 23.31 0.66 7.98
N VAL A 175 23.09 0.07 6.81
CA VAL A 175 21.79 0.04 6.15
C VAL A 175 21.33 -1.40 6.08
N ILE A 176 20.20 -1.71 6.73
CA ILE A 176 19.51 -2.99 6.59
C ILE A 176 18.16 -2.76 5.93
N ALA A 177 17.90 -3.54 4.90
CA ALA A 177 16.57 -3.69 4.32
C ALA A 177 16.05 -5.12 4.53
N ILE A 178 14.76 -5.24 4.80
CA ILE A 178 14.05 -6.51 4.85
C ILE A 178 12.89 -6.47 3.86
N THR A 179 12.78 -7.54 3.09
CA THR A 179 11.62 -7.85 2.29
C THR A 179 10.97 -9.12 2.82
N LEU A 180 9.70 -9.04 3.24
CA LEU A 180 8.88 -10.18 3.62
C LEU A 180 7.86 -10.44 2.52
N ARG A 181 7.75 -11.68 2.07
CA ARG A 181 6.75 -12.15 1.11
C ARG A 181 5.86 -13.16 1.81
N PHE A 182 4.57 -12.88 1.85
CA PHE A 182 3.54 -13.77 2.39
C PHE A 182 2.90 -14.47 1.21
N LEU A 183 3.06 -15.79 1.14
CA LEU A 183 2.53 -16.61 0.06
C LEU A 183 1.39 -17.47 0.58
N ASN A 184 0.36 -17.63 -0.23
CA ASN A 184 -0.70 -18.59 0.02
C ASN A 184 -0.12 -20.02 -0.06
N GLY A 185 -0.28 -20.82 0.98
CA GLY A 185 0.29 -22.17 1.04
C GLY A 185 -0.24 -23.10 -0.06
N LYS A 186 -1.52 -22.98 -0.41
CA LYS A 186 -2.17 -23.82 -1.43
C LYS A 186 -1.78 -23.45 -2.85
N THR A 187 -1.68 -22.15 -3.14
CA THR A 187 -1.46 -21.67 -4.51
C THR A 187 -0.04 -21.20 -4.78
N GLY A 188 0.78 -20.93 -3.76
CA GLY A 188 2.10 -20.33 -3.90
C GLY A 188 2.08 -18.87 -4.38
N GLU A 189 0.91 -18.24 -4.47
CA GLU A 189 0.79 -16.84 -4.88
C GLU A 189 1.21 -15.90 -3.74
N VAL A 190 1.93 -14.84 -4.08
CA VAL A 190 2.23 -13.75 -3.14
C VAL A 190 0.95 -12.99 -2.83
N LYS A 191 0.49 -13.02 -1.58
CA LYS A 191 -0.63 -12.24 -1.08
C LYS A 191 -0.19 -10.88 -0.56
N TYR A 192 0.94 -10.80 0.13
CA TYR A 192 1.49 -9.54 0.64
C TYR A 192 3.00 -9.47 0.48
N LEU A 193 3.47 -8.24 0.28
CA LEU A 193 4.87 -7.90 0.29
C LEU A 193 5.08 -6.74 1.25
N VAL A 194 5.97 -6.93 2.23
CA VAL A 194 6.36 -5.89 3.18
C VAL A 194 7.82 -5.57 2.97
N TYR A 195 8.10 -4.32 2.61
CA TYR A 195 9.45 -3.79 2.52
C TYR A 195 9.69 -2.78 3.64
N GLN A 196 10.80 -2.96 4.36
CA GLN A 196 11.24 -2.02 5.37
C GLN A 196 12.75 -1.85 5.32
N ARG A 197 13.20 -0.60 5.28
CA ARG A 197 14.61 -0.21 5.33
C ARG A 197 14.87 0.64 6.55
N MET A 198 16.05 0.48 7.14
CA MET A 198 16.54 1.30 8.23
C MET A 198 18.03 1.58 8.04
N GLU A 199 18.41 2.81 8.35
CA GLU A 199 19.79 3.28 8.34
C GLU A 199 20.12 3.81 9.73
N SER A 200 21.20 3.32 10.35
CA SER A 200 21.58 3.68 11.71
C SER A 200 23.07 3.43 11.97
N ASN A 201 23.61 4.04 13.02
CA ASN A 201 24.96 3.78 13.53
C ASN A 201 25.02 2.54 14.46
N LEU A 202 23.87 1.92 14.74
CA LEU A 202 23.77 0.71 15.56
C LEU A 202 24.39 -0.52 14.88
N SER A 203 24.61 -1.57 15.65
CA SER A 203 25.06 -2.86 15.10
C SER A 203 23.99 -3.48 14.19
N PRO A 204 24.37 -4.32 13.21
CA PRO A 204 23.41 -4.96 12.32
C PRO A 204 22.29 -5.73 13.03
N LEU A 205 22.58 -6.38 14.16
CA LEU A 205 21.58 -7.13 14.92
C LEU A 205 20.57 -6.23 15.63
N GLU A 206 21.00 -5.08 16.16
CA GLU A 206 20.09 -4.10 16.77
C GLU A 206 19.20 -3.44 15.71
N ILE A 207 19.75 -3.13 14.53
CA ILE A 207 18.98 -2.60 13.41
C ILE A 207 17.96 -3.63 12.94
N LEU A 208 18.34 -4.91 12.86
CA LEU A 208 17.44 -6.01 12.49
C LEU A 208 16.21 -6.08 13.39
N ASP A 209 16.37 -5.92 14.70
CA ASP A 209 15.25 -5.93 15.65
C ASP A 209 14.29 -4.78 15.39
N LEU A 210 14.83 -3.57 15.26
CA LEU A 210 14.04 -2.37 15.02
C LEU A 210 13.35 -2.39 13.66
N VAL A 211 14.01 -2.91 12.63
CA VAL A 211 13.45 -2.97 11.27
C VAL A 211 12.34 -4.03 11.20
N LEU A 212 12.47 -5.16 11.88
CA LEU A 212 11.41 -6.17 12.00
C LEU A 212 10.20 -5.64 12.76
N GLN A 213 10.40 -4.95 13.89
CA GLN A 213 9.29 -4.32 14.63
C GLN A 213 8.57 -3.26 13.77
N LYS A 214 9.30 -2.48 12.97
CA LYS A 214 8.68 -1.55 12.00
C LYS A 214 7.94 -2.27 10.89
N ALA A 215 8.49 -3.37 10.36
CA ALA A 215 7.84 -4.20 9.37
C ALA A 215 6.52 -4.81 9.90
N MET A 216 6.49 -5.24 11.17
CA MET A 216 5.29 -5.79 11.81
C MET A 216 4.10 -4.84 11.78
N LYS A 217 4.33 -3.53 11.93
CA LYS A 217 3.26 -2.52 11.87
C LYS A 217 2.63 -2.38 10.48
N LYS A 218 3.32 -2.87 9.44
CA LYS A 218 2.85 -2.87 8.05
C LYS A 218 2.20 -4.19 7.63
N ILE A 219 2.32 -5.25 8.44
CA ILE A 219 1.67 -6.53 8.15
C ILE A 219 0.17 -6.37 8.42
N PRO A 220 -0.70 -6.68 7.43
CA PRO A 220 -2.15 -6.64 7.64
C PRO A 220 -2.57 -7.51 8.81
N LYS A 221 -3.59 -7.07 9.56
CA LYS A 221 -4.12 -7.86 10.66
C LYS A 221 -4.65 -9.19 10.13
N LEU A 222 -4.16 -10.28 10.68
CA LEU A 222 -4.57 -11.64 10.33
C LEU A 222 -5.73 -12.06 11.23
N SER A 223 -6.84 -11.30 11.17
CA SER A 223 -7.99 -11.52 12.05
C SER A 223 -8.94 -12.59 11.52
N ASN A 224 -9.54 -13.32 12.45
CA ASN A 224 -10.63 -14.25 12.18
C ASN A 224 -11.91 -13.52 11.77
N ALA A 225 -12.59 -14.02 10.73
CA ALA A 225 -13.92 -13.53 10.33
C ALA A 225 -14.98 -13.63 11.45
N ASN A 226 -14.79 -14.57 12.39
CA ASN A 226 -15.73 -14.81 13.48
C ASN A 226 -15.58 -13.86 14.68
N SER A 227 -14.49 -13.09 14.77
CA SER A 227 -14.27 -12.13 15.87
C SER A 227 -15.02 -10.80 15.68
N ALA A 228 -15.59 -10.55 14.49
CA ALA A 228 -16.31 -9.30 14.20
C ALA A 228 -17.81 -9.35 14.52
N LYS A 229 -18.29 -10.45 15.13
CA LYS A 229 -19.71 -10.66 15.47
C LYS A 229 -19.98 -10.88 16.97
N SER A 230 -18.98 -10.77 17.84
CA SER A 230 -19.13 -10.90 19.30
C SER A 230 -19.16 -9.54 19.98
#